data_AF-A0A5W9A767-F1
#
_entry.id   AF-A0A5W9A767-F1
#
_cell.length_a   1.000
_cell.length_b   1.000
_cell.length_c   1.000
_cell.angle_alpha   90.00
_cell.angle_beta   90.00
_cell.angle_gamma   90.00
#
_symmetry.space_group_name_H-M   'P 1'
#
loop_
_entity.id
_entity.type
_entity.pdbx_description
1 polymer ?
#
loop_
_entity_poly.entity_id
_entity_poly.type
_entity_poly.pdbx_seq_one_letter_code
_entity_poly.pdbx_strand_id
1 'polypeptide(L)' 'MTGKEAIIHYLGTHKSFCAQDVAAVTGATVTSINQAAAKMARAGILVIDGKVWRTVCYF' A
#
# COMPACT_ATOMS: atom_id res chain seq x y z
N MET A 1 12.33 5.91 -5.77
CA MET A 1 11.01 5.79 -5.11
C MET A 1 11.08 4.66 -4.09
N THR A 2 10.68 4.86 -2.84
CA THR A 2 10.54 3.75 -1.86
C THR A 2 9.09 3.30 -1.79
N GLY A 3 8.81 2.08 -1.32
CA GLY A 3 7.43 1.57 -1.18
C GLY A 3 6.56 2.46 -0.29
N LYS A 4 7.15 3.15 0.70
CA LYS A 4 6.44 4.12 1.55
C LYS A 4 6.03 5.37 0.77
N GLU A 5 6.95 5.95 0.01
CA GLU A 5 6.66 7.13 -0.83
C GLU A 5 5.61 6.80 -1.89
N ALA A 6 5.66 5.60 -2.47
CA ALA A 6 4.67 5.12 -3.41
C ALA A 6 3.26 5.06 -2.80
N ILE A 7 3.13 4.53 -1.58
CA ILE A 7 1.87 4.48 -0.83
C ILE A 7 1.36 5.88 -0.51
N ILE A 8 2.21 6.77 0.01
CA ILE A 8 1.83 8.14 0.38
C ILE A 8 1.37 8.93 -0.85
N HIS A 9 2.11 8.82 -1.96
CA HIS A 9 1.76 9.46 -3.22
C HIS A 9 0.39 8.97 -3.74
N TYR A 10 0.12 7.68 -3.65
CA TYR A 10 -1.16 7.11 -4.05
C TYR A 10 -2.31 7.56 -3.13
N LEU A 11 -2.09 7.57 -1.81
CA LEU A 11 -3.06 8.03 -0.81
C LEU A 11 -3.37 9.53 -0.89
N GLY A 12 -2.48 10.33 -1.49
CA GLY A 12 -2.77 11.74 -1.79
C GLY A 12 -3.93 11.92 -2.80
N THR A 13 -4.26 10.89 -3.57
CA THR A 13 -5.31 10.93 -4.62
C THR A 13 -6.43 9.93 -4.38
N HIS A 14 -6.18 8.84 -3.65
CA HIS A 14 -7.13 7.77 -3.37
C HIS A 14 -7.29 7.54 -1.86
N LYS A 15 -8.49 7.20 -1.39
CA LYS A 15 -8.75 6.98 0.05
C LYS A 15 -8.30 5.62 0.58
N SER A 16 -8.10 4.66 -0.30
CA SER A 16 -7.61 3.32 0.02
C SER A 16 -6.79 2.80 -1.13
N PHE A 17 -5.98 1.79 -0.88
CA PHE A 17 -5.13 1.21 -1.91
C PHE A 17 -4.96 -0.29 -1.74
N CYS A 18 -4.67 -0.94 -2.86
CA CYS A 18 -4.19 -2.30 -2.90
C CYS A 18 -2.76 -2.33 -3.48
N ALA A 19 -1.91 -3.24 -2.99
CA ALA A 19 -0.49 -3.21 -3.31
C ALA A 19 -0.19 -3.38 -4.81
N GLN A 20 -1.11 -4.00 -5.57
CA GLN A 20 -1.03 -4.13 -7.02
C GLN A 20 -1.27 -2.81 -7.75
N ASP A 21 -2.28 -2.04 -7.35
CA ASP A 21 -2.59 -0.75 -7.97
C ASP A 21 -1.47 0.26 -7.74
N VAL A 22 -0.96 0.32 -6.50
CA VAL A 22 0.17 1.19 -6.18
C VAL A 22 1.42 0.78 -6.97
N ALA A 23 1.66 -0.52 -7.15
CA ALA A 23 2.78 -1.02 -7.95
C ALA A 23 2.66 -0.60 -9.42
N ALA A 24 1.45 -0.71 -9.99
CA ALA A 24 1.18 -0.34 -11.37
C ALA A 24 1.34 1.17 -11.61
N VAL A 25 0.87 2.01 -10.69
CA VAL A 25 0.93 3.48 -10.84
C VAL A 25 2.33 4.04 -10.58
N THR A 26 3.05 3.48 -9.60
CA THR A 26 4.34 4.04 -9.15
C THR A 26 5.55 3.34 -9.75
N GLY A 27 5.35 2.22 -10.44
CA GLY A 27 6.43 1.36 -10.96
C GLY A 27 7.20 0.61 -9.86
N ALA A 28 6.78 0.70 -8.59
CA ALA A 28 7.39 -0.05 -7.50
C ALA A 28 6.96 -1.52 -7.52
N THR A 29 7.77 -2.40 -6.94
CA THR A 29 7.39 -3.82 -6.86
C THR A 29 6.33 -4.04 -5.78
N VAL A 30 5.38 -4.94 -6.05
CA VAL A 30 4.31 -5.32 -5.12
C VAL A 30 4.88 -5.77 -3.76
N THR A 31 6.01 -6.45 -3.75
CA THR A 31 6.72 -6.88 -2.55
C THR A 31 7.21 -5.71 -1.70
N SER A 32 7.78 -4.68 -2.33
CA SER A 32 8.25 -3.49 -1.62
C SER A 32 7.10 -2.69 -1.00
N ILE A 33 5.96 -2.61 -1.69
CA ILE A 33 4.75 -1.97 -1.20
C ILE A 33 4.15 -2.76 -0.05
N ASN A 34 4.04 -4.09 -0.17
CA ASN A 34 3.52 -4.93 0.91
C ASN A 34 4.38 -4.84 2.18
N GLN A 35 5.71 -4.82 2.07
CA GLN A 35 6.58 -4.62 3.23
C GLN A 35 6.39 -3.23 3.85
N ALA A 36 6.26 -2.17 3.03
CA ALA A 36 6.03 -0.82 3.51
C ALA A 36 4.66 -0.70 4.20
N ALA A 37 3.60 -1.19 3.57
CA ALA A 37 2.24 -1.22 4.10
C ALA A 37 2.17 -2.01 5.42
N ALA A 38 2.81 -3.18 5.51
CA ALA A 38 2.87 -3.95 6.75
C ALA A 38 3.60 -3.21 7.88
N LYS A 39 4.69 -2.49 7.59
CA LYS A 39 5.39 -1.66 8.58
C LYS A 39 4.52 -0.47 9.03
N MET A 40 3.85 0.19 8.09
CA MET A 40 2.96 1.32 8.38
C MET A 40 1.72 0.89 9.18
N ALA A 41 1.15 -0.29 8.87
CA ALA A 41 0.05 -0.86 9.63
C ALA A 41 0.46 -1.23 11.06
N ARG A 42 1.65 -1.81 11.25
CA ARG A 42 2.19 -2.07 12.61
C ARG A 42 2.44 -0.79 13.41
N ALA A 43 2.76 0.32 12.73
CA ALA A 43 2.91 1.63 13.36
C ALA A 43 1.57 2.33 13.63
N GLY A 44 0.44 1.72 13.25
CA GLY A 44 -0.90 2.31 13.40
C GLY A 44 -1.22 3.42 12.40
N ILE A 45 -0.43 3.56 11.34
CA ILE A 45 -0.61 4.60 10.31
C ILE A 45 -1.65 4.16 9.26
N LEU A 46 -1.70 2.86 8.97
CA LEU A 46 -2.65 2.26 8.03
C LEU A 46 -3.49 1.22 8.74
N VAL A 47 -4.74 1.08 8.31
CA VAL A 47 -5.65 0.03 8.77
C VAL A 47 -5.97 -0.88 7.60
N ILE A 48 -6.11 -2.18 7.88
CA ILE A 48 -6.52 -3.13 6.85
C ILE A 48 -8.01 -2.94 6.58
N ASP A 49 -8.35 -2.49 5.37
CA ASP A 49 -9.72 -2.27 4.90
C ASP A 49 -10.39 -3.59 4.50
N GLY A 50 -9.63 -4.47 3.85
CA GLY A 50 -10.12 -5.76 3.40
C GLY A 50 -9.02 -6.69 2.95
N LYS A 51 -9.21 -7.99 3.16
CA LYS A 51 -8.34 -9.04 2.62
C LYS A 51 -9.13 -9.87 1.64
N VAL A 52 -8.81 -9.74 0.36
CA VAL A 52 -9.39 -10.54 -0.72
C VAL A 52 -8.29 -11.46 -1.24
N TRP A 53 -8.37 -12.73 -0.84
CA TRP A 53 -7.37 -13.77 -1.16
C TRP A 53 -5.92 -13.25 -0.96
N ARG A 54 -4.95 -13.53 -1.84
CA ARG A 54 -3.54 -13.08 -1.70
C ARG A 54 -3.32 -11.55 -1.69
N THR A 55 -4.39 -10.76 -1.74
CA THR A 55 -4.37 -9.31 -1.86
C THR A 55 -4.96 -8.65 -0.60
N VAL A 56 -4.19 -7.73 0.01
CA VAL A 56 -4.61 -6.95 1.18
C VAL A 56 -4.74 -5.50 0.74
N CYS A 57 -5.91 -4.91 0.95
CA CYS A 57 -6.13 -3.48 0.77
C CYS A 57 -6.08 -2.76 2.12
N TYR A 58 -5.56 -1.53 2.09
CA TYR A 58 -5.34 -0.69 3.27
C TYR A 58 -6.05 0.65 3.08
N PHE A 59 -6.57 1.19 4.20
CA PHE A 59 -7.10 2.55 4.37
C PHE A 59 -6.12 3.37 5.21
#